data_AF-A0A316KFI8-F1
#
_entry.id   AF-A0A316KFI8-F1
#
_cell.length_a   1.000
_cell.length_b   1.000
_cell.length_c   1.000
_cell.angle_alpha   90.00
_cell.angle_beta   90.00
_cell.angle_gamma   90.00
#
_symmetry.space_group_name_H-M   'P 1'
#
loop_
_entity.id
_entity.type
_entity.pdbx_description
1 polymer ?
#
loop_
_entity_poly.entity_id
_entity_poly.type
_entity_poly.pdbx_seq_one_letter_code
_entity_poly.pdbx_strand_id
1 'polypeptide(L)'
;MKKTQIYFATNRKHEGRDRWNPKGYGKKFSSDGHENLRFGQVAVEYDESVVNEFLSKKFKGNRVGDGEKMSAKLSKMVKRNSTIKAYKDFSTEKQVDFENNSSTQFFRDIKNHMMGGNDVVLFMHGYAVDWEDAVASAMSLEFMLNSKRGNGSKEVKVILFSWPSNGSNMPFAAYKSDRSDARDSAKSVGRGILKLRDFLSTLKRHTDNEAEKVCNSKIHLLCHSMGNYVLENALAYKVLGYSGGTLPRIFDQIFLCAPDVRDDAMEKSALSRLHEMGNRVSIYYNDGDVAMHFSEYTKHFGDRLGHTGNARPAMIHNKVHQIDCTPIVKGFTEHSYYQWATVNEDIMQSIQGVPLDDDSRMRRRRAQSREWEMF
;
A
#
# COMPACT_ATOMS: atom_id res chain seq x y z
N MET A 1 18.26 6.50 20.01
CA MET A 1 18.00 6.38 18.55
C MET A 1 17.93 4.91 18.20
N LYS A 2 16.89 4.48 17.50
CA LYS A 2 16.73 3.14 16.94
C LYS A 2 16.84 3.18 15.41
N LYS A 3 17.02 2.03 14.78
CA LYS A 3 17.06 1.87 13.33
C LYS A 3 15.91 0.99 12.88
N THR A 4 15.24 1.40 11.81
CA THR A 4 14.33 0.54 11.06
C THR A 4 14.68 0.57 9.58
N GLN A 5 14.17 -0.39 8.83
CA GLN A 5 14.44 -0.58 7.41
C GLN A 5 13.12 -0.72 6.68
N ILE A 6 12.93 0.03 5.60
CA ILE A 6 11.80 -0.14 4.68
C ILE A 6 12.34 -0.63 3.34
N TYR A 7 11.80 -1.74 2.85
CA TYR A 7 12.01 -2.16 1.47
C TYR A 7 11.09 -1.34 0.56
N PHE A 8 11.58 -0.99 -0.62
CA PHE A 8 10.78 -0.22 -1.57
C PHE A 8 10.97 -0.66 -3.02
N ALA A 9 9.94 -0.39 -3.81
CA ALA A 9 9.99 -0.31 -5.26
C ALA A 9 9.54 1.10 -5.68
N THR A 10 10.25 1.72 -6.63
CA THR A 10 9.91 3.05 -7.11
C THR A 10 10.29 3.27 -8.57
N ASN A 11 9.50 4.04 -9.29
CA ASN A 11 9.83 4.57 -10.61
C ASN A 11 10.20 6.07 -10.57
N ARG A 12 10.43 6.63 -9.37
CA ARG A 12 10.94 7.98 -9.20
C ARG A 12 12.38 8.13 -9.69
N LYS A 13 12.73 9.34 -10.10
CA LYS A 13 14.09 9.76 -10.42
C LYS A 13 14.93 9.75 -9.15
N HIS A 14 16.07 9.08 -9.18
CA HIS A 14 17.02 9.18 -8.07
C HIS A 14 17.67 10.56 -8.04
N GLU A 15 18.10 10.97 -6.84
CA GLU A 15 18.89 12.17 -6.62
C GLU A 15 20.32 11.80 -6.21
N GLY A 16 21.30 12.59 -6.64
CA GLY A 16 22.71 12.29 -6.47
C GLY A 16 23.37 11.70 -7.72
N ARG A 17 24.67 11.41 -7.63
CA ARG A 17 25.48 10.91 -8.75
C ARG A 17 25.47 9.38 -8.87
N ASP A 18 25.27 8.69 -7.76
CA ASP A 18 25.21 7.23 -7.71
C ASP A 18 23.76 6.78 -7.58
N ARG A 19 23.24 6.14 -8.62
CA ARG A 19 21.86 5.65 -8.66
C ARG A 19 21.60 4.45 -7.76
N TRP A 20 22.66 3.75 -7.34
CA TRP A 20 22.61 2.58 -6.47
C TRP A 20 22.76 2.96 -4.99
N ASN A 21 23.32 4.13 -4.72
CA ASN A 21 23.37 4.77 -3.39
C ASN A 21 22.83 6.21 -3.48
N PRO A 22 21.55 6.39 -3.82
CA PRO A 22 20.99 7.71 -4.06
C PRO A 22 20.84 8.50 -2.75
N LYS A 23 20.87 9.82 -2.85
CA LYS A 23 20.59 10.72 -1.71
C LYS A 23 19.10 10.78 -1.37
N GLY A 24 18.25 10.45 -2.32
CA GLY A 24 16.79 10.57 -2.24
C GLY A 24 16.16 10.23 -3.59
N TYR A 25 14.84 10.42 -3.67
CA TYR A 25 14.09 10.31 -4.92
C TYR A 25 13.23 11.55 -5.12
N GLY A 26 13.32 12.12 -6.32
CA GLY A 26 12.61 13.34 -6.68
C GLY A 26 11.15 13.11 -7.07
N LYS A 27 10.52 14.19 -7.55
CA LYS A 27 9.11 14.24 -7.97
C LYS A 27 8.87 13.86 -9.44
N LYS A 28 9.89 13.39 -10.15
CA LYS A 28 9.80 13.05 -11.59
C LYS A 28 10.05 11.56 -11.78
N PHE A 29 9.65 11.03 -12.93
CA PHE A 29 10.02 9.68 -13.34
C PHE A 29 11.53 9.51 -13.52
N SER A 30 12.00 8.27 -13.34
CA SER A 30 13.35 7.85 -13.69
C SER A 30 13.70 8.26 -15.12
N SER A 31 14.95 8.67 -15.33
CA SER A 31 15.48 8.97 -16.67
C SER A 31 15.53 7.74 -17.58
N ASP A 32 15.46 6.53 -17.02
CA ASP A 32 15.37 5.28 -17.80
C ASP A 32 13.94 4.97 -18.27
N GLY A 33 12.98 5.87 -18.03
CA GLY A 33 11.58 5.72 -18.40
C GLY A 33 10.64 5.49 -17.22
N HIS A 34 9.36 5.82 -17.43
CA HIS A 34 8.29 5.75 -16.42
C HIS A 34 7.93 4.31 -16.01
N GLU A 35 8.25 3.32 -16.86
CA GLU A 35 8.06 1.89 -16.61
C GLU A 35 9.22 1.23 -15.85
N ASN A 36 10.35 1.92 -15.66
CA ASN A 36 11.50 1.33 -15.00
C ASN A 36 11.31 1.33 -13.48
N LEU A 37 11.45 0.16 -12.87
CA LEU A 37 11.39 -0.04 -11.42
C LEU A 37 12.78 -0.10 -10.83
N ARG A 38 13.01 0.70 -9.80
CA ARG A 38 14.14 0.56 -8.90
C ARG A 38 13.67 -0.09 -7.62
N PHE A 39 14.28 -1.22 -7.29
CA PHE A 39 14.09 -1.91 -6.02
C PHE A 39 15.19 -1.49 -5.06
N GLY A 40 14.88 -1.42 -3.77
CA GLY A 40 15.87 -1.03 -2.77
C GLY A 40 15.39 -1.15 -1.35
N GLN A 41 16.22 -0.62 -0.46
CA GLN A 41 15.99 -0.52 0.97
C GLN A 41 16.41 0.85 1.46
N VAL A 42 15.66 1.40 2.41
CA VAL A 42 16.00 2.62 3.12
C VAL A 42 16.09 2.29 4.61
N ALA A 43 17.26 2.53 5.19
CA ALA A 43 17.46 2.47 6.64
C ALA A 43 17.24 3.86 7.22
N VAL A 44 16.45 3.97 8.29
CA VAL A 44 16.10 5.25 8.93
C VAL A 44 16.41 5.17 10.41
N GLU A 45 17.16 6.15 10.91
CA GLU A 45 17.35 6.33 12.35
C GLU A 45 16.23 7.21 12.92
N TYR A 46 15.53 6.70 13.93
CA TYR A 46 14.37 7.35 14.53
C TYR A 46 14.46 7.42 16.05
N ASP A 47 13.71 8.36 16.62
CA ASP A 47 13.51 8.47 18.06
C ASP A 47 12.34 7.59 18.49
N GLU A 48 12.63 6.55 19.27
CA GLU A 48 11.63 5.63 19.78
C GLU A 48 10.63 6.30 20.71
N SER A 49 11.03 7.34 21.45
CA SER A 49 10.11 8.07 22.33
C SER A 49 8.99 8.75 21.54
N VAL A 50 9.29 9.26 20.35
CA VAL A 50 8.30 9.84 19.43
C VAL A 50 7.34 8.77 18.92
N VAL A 51 7.84 7.58 18.55
CA VAL A 51 6.97 6.48 18.13
C VAL A 51 6.04 6.06 19.27
N ASN A 52 6.59 5.84 20.46
CA ASN A 52 5.83 5.43 21.64
C ASN A 52 4.79 6.48 22.06
N GLU A 53 5.08 7.77 21.92
CA GLU A 53 4.13 8.86 22.15
C GLU A 53 2.87 8.69 21.29
N PHE A 54 3.03 8.44 19.99
CA PHE A 54 1.90 8.32 19.07
C PHE A 54 1.20 6.96 19.15
N LEU A 55 1.94 5.88 19.40
CA LEU A 55 1.34 4.56 19.61
C LEU A 55 0.50 4.52 20.89
N SER A 56 0.87 5.25 21.94
CA SER A 56 0.13 5.32 23.20
C SER A 56 -0.92 6.45 23.26
N LYS A 57 -1.05 7.24 22.19
CA LYS A 57 -1.95 8.40 22.15
C LYS A 57 -3.40 7.95 22.26
N LYS A 58 -4.08 8.36 23.35
CA LYS A 58 -5.49 8.06 23.61
C LYS A 58 -6.43 9.11 23.04
N PHE A 59 -7.52 8.66 22.44
CA PHE A 59 -8.64 9.47 21.97
C PHE A 59 -9.94 9.05 22.65
N LYS A 60 -11.03 9.81 22.41
CA LYS A 60 -12.38 9.44 22.86
C LYS A 60 -12.75 8.02 22.38
N GLY A 61 -13.46 7.27 23.22
CA GLY A 61 -13.88 5.90 22.93
C GLY A 61 -12.77 4.84 23.12
N ASN A 62 -11.80 5.09 24.00
CA ASN A 62 -10.65 4.19 24.26
C ASN A 62 -9.82 3.83 23.01
N ARG A 63 -9.90 4.66 21.97
CA ARG A 63 -9.10 4.50 20.75
C ARG A 63 -7.66 4.93 21.05
N VAL A 64 -6.69 4.09 20.66
CA VAL A 64 -5.26 4.29 20.98
C VAL A 64 -4.41 4.14 19.72
N GLY A 65 -3.63 5.16 19.40
CA GLY A 65 -2.75 5.21 18.23
C GLY A 65 -3.09 6.34 17.25
N ASP A 66 -2.09 7.15 16.89
CA ASP A 66 -2.18 8.25 15.92
C ASP A 66 -1.07 8.13 14.85
N GLY A 67 -1.25 7.21 13.91
CA GLY A 67 -0.28 6.97 12.85
C GLY A 67 -0.14 8.15 11.88
N GLU A 68 -1.20 8.93 11.68
CA GLU A 68 -1.15 10.08 10.78
C GLU A 68 -0.17 11.16 11.27
N LYS A 69 -0.28 11.57 12.54
CA LYS A 69 0.68 12.53 13.10
C LYS A 69 2.07 11.92 13.32
N MET A 70 2.14 10.62 13.60
CA MET A 70 3.40 9.90 13.65
C MET A 70 4.14 10.00 12.31
N SER A 71 3.46 9.73 11.19
CA SER A 71 4.03 9.85 9.84
C SER A 71 4.61 11.25 9.60
N ALA A 72 3.85 12.31 9.92
CA ALA A 72 4.32 13.70 9.76
C ALA A 72 5.59 14.02 10.58
N LYS A 73 5.77 13.39 11.74
CA LYS A 73 7.00 13.54 12.56
C LYS A 73 8.14 12.71 12.02
N LEU A 74 7.87 11.47 11.60
CA LEU A 74 8.85 10.57 11.01
C LEU A 74 9.41 11.11 9.69
N SER A 75 8.62 11.79 8.86
CA SER A 75 9.08 12.41 7.61
C SER A 75 10.29 13.33 7.80
N LYS A 76 10.29 14.13 8.88
CA LYS A 76 11.42 14.98 9.24
C LYS A 76 12.67 14.19 9.60
N MET A 77 12.52 12.99 10.17
CA MET A 77 13.62 12.09 10.52
C MET A 77 14.15 11.37 9.29
N VAL A 78 13.27 10.89 8.40
CA VAL A 78 13.64 10.28 7.11
C VAL A 78 14.52 11.24 6.32
N LYS A 79 14.14 12.52 6.25
CA LYS A 79 14.89 13.55 5.53
C LYS A 79 16.31 13.76 6.05
N ARG A 80 16.55 13.57 7.35
CA ARG A 80 17.83 13.87 8.01
C ARG A 80 18.72 12.65 8.19
N ASN A 81 18.11 11.50 8.47
CA ASN A 81 18.79 10.33 9.04
C ASN A 81 18.47 9.05 8.28
N SER A 82 18.34 9.13 6.94
CA SER A 82 18.13 7.95 6.11
C SER A 82 19.34 7.61 5.23
N THR A 83 19.52 6.32 4.98
CA THR A 83 20.50 5.78 4.03
C THR A 83 19.80 4.85 3.07
N ILE A 84 19.92 5.14 1.77
CA ILE A 84 19.25 4.39 0.71
C ILE A 84 20.26 3.51 -0.02
N LYS A 85 19.89 2.25 -0.23
CA LYS A 85 20.62 1.32 -1.10
C LYS A 85 19.64 0.70 -2.10
N ALA A 86 19.89 0.89 -3.38
CA ALA A 86 19.12 0.25 -4.45
C ALA A 86 19.86 -0.98 -5.00
N TYR A 87 19.11 -2.04 -5.29
CA TYR A 87 19.67 -3.24 -5.90
C TYR A 87 20.09 -2.92 -7.34
N LYS A 88 21.29 -3.35 -7.72
CA LYS A 88 21.81 -3.17 -9.08
C LYS A 88 20.95 -3.95 -10.08
N ASP A 89 20.65 -3.30 -11.20
CA ASP A 89 19.90 -3.92 -12.30
C ASP A 89 20.87 -4.30 -13.41
N PHE A 90 20.89 -5.59 -13.75
CA PHE A 90 21.78 -6.18 -14.76
C PHE A 90 21.01 -6.56 -16.04
N SER A 91 19.74 -6.15 -16.17
CA SER A 91 18.91 -6.50 -17.34
C SER A 91 19.38 -5.88 -18.66
N THR A 92 20.24 -4.87 -18.62
CA THR A 92 20.83 -4.23 -19.81
C THR A 92 22.20 -4.81 -20.19
N GLU A 93 22.72 -5.79 -19.44
CA GLU A 93 23.98 -6.44 -19.76
C GLU A 93 23.81 -7.45 -20.91
N LYS A 94 24.91 -7.72 -21.63
CA LYS A 94 24.89 -8.64 -22.80
C LYS A 94 24.40 -10.05 -22.44
N GLN A 95 24.67 -10.49 -21.22
CA GLN A 95 24.15 -11.73 -20.65
C GLN A 95 23.40 -11.36 -19.37
N VAL A 96 22.10 -11.63 -19.32
CA VAL A 96 21.27 -11.28 -18.17
C VAL A 96 21.55 -12.26 -17.03
N ASP A 97 22.13 -11.75 -15.95
CA ASP A 97 22.24 -12.48 -14.69
C ASP A 97 20.91 -12.39 -13.93
N PHE A 98 20.01 -13.36 -14.16
CA PHE A 98 18.70 -13.39 -13.52
C PHE A 98 18.77 -13.56 -12.00
N GLU A 99 19.77 -14.28 -11.52
CA GLU A 99 19.95 -14.64 -10.11
C GLU A 99 20.36 -13.42 -9.28
N ASN A 100 21.29 -12.63 -9.82
CA ASN A 100 21.76 -11.41 -9.19
C ASN A 100 20.99 -10.17 -9.66
N ASN A 101 19.93 -10.29 -10.45
CA ASN A 101 19.17 -9.12 -10.89
C ASN A 101 18.41 -8.44 -9.74
N SER A 102 18.15 -7.14 -9.90
CA SER A 102 17.53 -6.26 -8.90
C SER A 102 16.27 -6.83 -8.26
N SER A 103 15.30 -7.26 -9.07
CA SER A 103 14.03 -7.80 -8.57
C SER A 103 14.18 -9.15 -7.87
N THR A 104 15.11 -10.00 -8.32
CA THR A 104 15.33 -11.33 -7.74
C THR A 104 15.92 -11.20 -6.34
N GLN A 105 16.97 -10.38 -6.18
CA GLN A 105 17.56 -10.09 -4.86
C GLN A 105 16.53 -9.45 -3.92
N PHE A 106 15.77 -8.47 -4.40
CA PHE A 106 14.72 -7.82 -3.62
C PHE A 106 13.68 -8.81 -3.08
N PHE A 107 13.15 -9.69 -3.93
CA PHE A 107 12.15 -10.67 -3.48
C PHE A 107 12.76 -11.79 -2.61
N ARG A 108 14.05 -12.12 -2.78
CA ARG A 108 14.77 -13.03 -1.87
C ARG A 108 14.87 -12.46 -0.47
N ASP A 109 15.20 -11.18 -0.33
CA ASP A 109 15.29 -10.54 0.98
C ASP A 109 13.91 -10.48 1.67
N ILE A 110 12.86 -10.17 0.91
CA ILE A 110 11.47 -10.23 1.42
C ILE A 110 11.10 -11.66 1.81
N LYS A 111 11.43 -12.66 0.99
CA LYS A 111 11.23 -14.08 1.31
C LYS A 111 11.93 -14.44 2.62
N ASN A 112 13.16 -14.01 2.83
CA ASN A 112 13.91 -14.29 4.06
C ASN A 112 13.21 -13.71 5.29
N HIS A 113 12.68 -12.49 5.19
CA HIS A 113 11.81 -11.92 6.24
C HIS A 113 10.56 -12.78 6.49
N MET A 114 9.90 -13.24 5.42
CA MET A 114 8.71 -14.08 5.52
C MET A 114 8.99 -15.45 6.14
N MET A 115 10.15 -16.06 5.84
CA MET A 115 10.60 -17.32 6.43
C MET A 115 10.78 -17.24 7.94
N GLY A 116 11.03 -16.04 8.50
CA GLY A 116 11.03 -15.77 9.94
C GLY A 116 9.64 -15.76 10.59
N GLY A 117 8.58 -16.09 9.85
CA GLY A 117 7.20 -16.10 10.37
C GLY A 117 6.51 -14.73 10.31
N ASN A 118 6.97 -13.82 9.44
CA ASN A 118 6.40 -12.48 9.29
C ASN A 118 5.50 -12.40 8.06
N ASP A 119 4.33 -11.79 8.20
CA ASP A 119 3.48 -11.45 7.06
C ASP A 119 3.95 -10.12 6.43
N VAL A 120 3.61 -9.91 5.16
CA VAL A 120 4.07 -8.75 4.39
C VAL A 120 2.88 -7.95 3.87
N VAL A 121 2.92 -6.63 4.00
CA VAL A 121 1.97 -5.70 3.38
C VAL A 121 2.70 -4.89 2.31
N LEU A 122 2.30 -5.06 1.04
CA LEU A 122 2.68 -4.14 -0.02
C LEU A 122 1.82 -2.88 0.11
N PHE A 123 2.44 -1.74 0.39
CA PHE A 123 1.77 -0.48 0.62
C PHE A 123 2.00 0.49 -0.54
N MET A 124 0.92 1.08 -1.05
CA MET A 124 0.96 2.10 -2.10
C MET A 124 0.28 3.38 -1.63
N HIS A 125 1.04 4.47 -1.62
CA HIS A 125 0.58 5.78 -1.16
C HIS A 125 -0.34 6.49 -2.16
N GLY A 126 -1.05 7.52 -1.68
CA GLY A 126 -1.95 8.38 -2.46
C GLY A 126 -1.28 9.58 -3.14
N TYR A 127 -2.10 10.61 -3.39
CA TYR A 127 -1.74 11.88 -4.05
C TYR A 127 -0.87 12.79 -3.17
N ALA A 128 -0.05 13.65 -3.79
CA ALA A 128 0.76 14.68 -3.16
C ALA A 128 1.73 14.22 -2.05
N VAL A 129 2.30 13.03 -2.21
CA VAL A 129 3.29 12.47 -1.26
C VAL A 129 4.69 12.58 -1.86
N ASP A 130 5.64 13.24 -1.18
CA ASP A 130 7.05 13.19 -1.58
C ASP A 130 7.75 11.90 -1.11
N TRP A 131 9.05 11.78 -1.36
CA TRP A 131 9.76 10.54 -1.02
C TRP A 131 9.80 10.30 0.49
N GLU A 132 10.14 11.33 1.25
CA GLU A 132 10.25 11.25 2.71
C GLU A 132 8.92 10.96 3.37
N ASP A 133 7.83 11.60 2.90
CA ASP A 133 6.47 11.34 3.39
C ASP A 133 5.99 9.93 3.03
N ALA A 134 6.38 9.40 1.86
CA ALA A 134 6.04 8.03 1.45
C ALA A 134 6.72 6.99 2.35
N VAL A 135 8.01 7.17 2.63
CA VAL A 135 8.78 6.31 3.55
C VAL A 135 8.24 6.42 4.96
N ALA A 136 7.95 7.64 5.44
CA ALA A 136 7.40 7.86 6.77
C ALA A 136 6.00 7.25 6.93
N SER A 137 5.17 7.29 5.89
CA SER A 137 3.85 6.65 5.91
C SER A 137 3.96 5.12 5.96
N ALA A 138 4.92 4.54 5.24
CA ALA A 138 5.21 3.10 5.34
C ALA A 138 5.71 2.69 6.73
N MET A 139 6.63 3.47 7.30
CA MET A 139 7.12 3.26 8.68
C MET A 139 6.00 3.37 9.70
N SER A 140 5.17 4.41 9.58
CA SER A 140 4.06 4.65 10.49
C SER A 140 3.04 3.50 10.43
N LEU A 141 2.68 3.07 9.22
CA LEU A 141 1.81 1.92 9.01
C LEU A 141 2.39 0.65 9.63
N GLU A 142 3.70 0.38 9.45
CA GLU A 142 4.37 -0.78 10.05
C GLU A 142 4.31 -0.74 11.57
N PHE A 143 4.61 0.40 12.20
CA PHE A 143 4.54 0.53 13.65
C PHE A 143 3.11 0.38 14.18
N MET A 144 2.13 0.99 13.51
CA MET A 144 0.72 0.89 13.91
C MET A 144 0.21 -0.55 13.84
N LEU A 145 0.46 -1.26 12.73
CA LEU A 145 0.03 -2.65 12.57
C LEU A 145 0.64 -3.59 13.63
N ASN A 146 1.86 -3.32 14.06
CA ASN A 146 2.54 -4.14 15.07
C ASN A 146 2.26 -3.69 16.52
N SER A 147 1.63 -2.54 16.73
CA SER A 147 1.48 -1.93 18.07
C SER A 147 0.59 -2.71 19.03
N LYS A 148 -0.44 -3.39 18.51
CA LYS A 148 -1.44 -4.16 19.28
C LYS A 148 -1.34 -5.66 19.03
N ARG A 149 -0.20 -6.12 18.54
CA ARG A 149 0.03 -7.52 18.22
C ARG A 149 -0.06 -8.37 19.50
N GLY A 150 -0.91 -9.39 19.49
CA GLY A 150 -0.97 -10.38 20.58
C GLY A 150 0.30 -11.23 20.64
N ASN A 151 0.59 -11.78 21.82
CA ASN A 151 1.70 -12.73 21.97
C ASN A 151 1.51 -13.93 21.02
N GLY A 152 2.52 -14.24 20.21
CA GLY A 152 2.48 -15.33 19.22
C GLY A 152 1.86 -14.98 17.87
N SER A 153 1.30 -13.78 17.68
CA SER A 153 0.91 -13.31 16.35
C SER A 153 2.14 -12.96 15.50
N LYS A 154 2.03 -13.13 14.18
CA LYS A 154 3.10 -12.78 13.24
C LYS A 154 3.34 -11.28 13.19
N GLU A 155 4.61 -10.87 13.08
CA GLU A 155 4.95 -9.48 12.79
C GLU A 155 4.58 -9.15 11.34
N VAL A 156 4.27 -7.89 11.08
CA VAL A 156 3.94 -7.41 9.74
C VAL A 156 5.05 -6.50 9.24
N LYS A 157 5.63 -6.85 8.07
CA LYS A 157 6.59 -6.01 7.36
C LYS A 157 5.90 -5.20 6.28
N VAL A 158 6.10 -3.88 6.25
CA VAL A 158 5.56 -3.01 5.20
C VAL A 158 6.61 -2.79 4.12
N ILE A 159 6.21 -3.00 2.87
CA ILE A 159 7.01 -2.78 1.66
C ILE A 159 6.39 -1.63 0.88
N LEU A 160 7.15 -0.58 0.64
CA LEU A 160 6.64 0.63 -0.01
C LEU A 160 6.71 0.51 -1.54
N PHE A 161 5.60 0.75 -2.21
CA PHE A 161 5.60 1.20 -3.60
C PHE A 161 5.46 2.73 -3.65
N SER A 162 6.47 3.41 -4.17
CA SER A 162 6.46 4.87 -4.28
C SER A 162 6.49 5.33 -5.73
N TRP A 163 5.50 6.14 -6.12
CA TRP A 163 5.36 6.73 -7.46
C TRP A 163 5.49 8.26 -7.39
N PRO A 164 5.90 8.96 -8.46
CA PRO A 164 6.17 10.41 -8.43
C PRO A 164 4.89 11.25 -8.33
N SER A 165 4.18 11.21 -7.19
CA SER A 165 3.17 12.21 -6.86
C SER A 165 3.86 13.53 -6.49
N ASN A 166 3.47 14.62 -7.13
CA ASN A 166 4.00 15.95 -6.84
C ASN A 166 3.50 16.36 -5.46
N GLY A 167 4.38 16.37 -4.45
CA GLY A 167 4.10 16.96 -3.13
C GLY A 167 3.89 18.47 -3.22
N SER A 168 2.80 18.91 -3.86
CA SER A 168 2.40 20.28 -4.13
C SER A 168 0.90 20.42 -3.85
N ASN A 169 0.55 21.39 -3.01
CA ASN A 169 -0.83 21.65 -2.59
C ASN A 169 -1.59 22.57 -3.58
N MET A 170 -1.11 22.74 -4.82
CA MET A 170 -1.76 23.58 -5.85
C MET A 170 -2.98 22.84 -6.43
N PRO A 171 -4.23 23.23 -6.12
CA PRO A 171 -5.37 22.29 -6.08
C PRO A 171 -5.71 21.56 -7.38
N PHE A 172 -5.56 22.21 -8.55
CA PHE A 172 -6.11 21.68 -9.80
C PHE A 172 -5.04 21.15 -10.77
N ALA A 173 -3.97 21.92 -10.99
CA ALA A 173 -2.90 21.53 -11.91
C ALA A 173 -2.07 20.37 -11.34
N ALA A 174 -1.80 20.38 -10.03
CA ALA A 174 -1.05 19.29 -9.40
C ALA A 174 -1.89 18.00 -9.36
N TYR A 175 -3.19 18.06 -9.08
CA TYR A 175 -4.07 16.88 -9.14
C TYR A 175 -4.14 16.25 -10.54
N LYS A 176 -4.28 17.06 -11.60
CA LYS A 176 -4.25 16.56 -12.99
C LYS A 176 -2.91 15.95 -13.36
N SER A 177 -1.81 16.61 -12.99
CA SER A 177 -0.45 16.10 -13.21
C SER A 177 -0.27 14.76 -12.53
N ASP A 178 -0.58 14.68 -11.24
CA ASP A 178 -0.43 13.44 -10.47
C ASP A 178 -1.34 12.32 -10.95
N ARG A 179 -2.55 12.63 -11.43
CA ARG A 179 -3.40 11.59 -12.05
C ARG A 179 -2.81 11.06 -13.36
N SER A 180 -2.12 11.90 -14.13
CA SER A 180 -1.34 11.44 -15.29
C SER A 180 -0.14 10.61 -14.84
N ASP A 181 0.61 11.09 -13.85
CA ASP A 181 1.79 10.39 -13.31
C ASP A 181 1.40 9.05 -12.66
N ALA A 182 0.23 8.98 -12.02
CA ALA A 182 -0.36 7.75 -11.47
C ALA A 182 -0.67 6.75 -12.59
N ARG A 183 -1.29 7.22 -13.68
CA ARG A 183 -1.56 6.38 -14.86
C ARG A 183 -0.28 5.87 -15.52
N ASP A 184 0.74 6.70 -15.62
CA ASP A 184 2.03 6.31 -16.21
C ASP A 184 2.80 5.36 -15.27
N SER A 185 2.66 5.54 -13.95
CA SER A 185 3.19 4.63 -12.93
C SER A 185 2.48 3.27 -12.89
N ALA A 186 1.25 3.19 -13.39
CA ALA A 186 0.47 1.96 -13.42
C ALA A 186 1.19 0.82 -14.16
N LYS A 187 1.93 1.15 -15.23
CA LYS A 187 2.73 0.15 -15.96
C LYS A 187 3.90 -0.36 -15.12
N SER A 188 4.54 0.51 -14.35
CA SER A 188 5.58 0.14 -13.37
C SER A 188 5.00 -0.77 -12.29
N VAL A 189 3.87 -0.43 -11.69
CA VAL A 189 3.17 -1.31 -10.73
C VAL A 189 2.84 -2.67 -11.36
N GLY A 190 2.27 -2.68 -12.56
CA GLY A 190 1.94 -3.91 -13.28
C GLY A 190 3.16 -4.79 -13.52
N ARG A 191 4.30 -4.20 -13.89
CA ARG A 191 5.59 -4.93 -13.99
C ARG A 191 6.02 -5.49 -12.65
N GLY A 192 5.86 -4.75 -11.56
CA GLY A 192 6.17 -5.23 -10.21
C GLY A 192 5.34 -6.46 -9.82
N ILE A 193 4.03 -6.41 -10.06
CA ILE A 193 3.11 -7.54 -9.82
C ILE A 193 3.50 -8.76 -10.66
N LEU A 194 3.81 -8.56 -11.94
CA LEU A 194 4.23 -9.66 -12.83
C LEU A 194 5.58 -10.26 -12.39
N LYS A 195 6.55 -9.43 -12.01
CA LYS A 195 7.83 -9.90 -11.46
C LYS A 195 7.63 -10.69 -10.16
N LEU A 196 6.73 -10.25 -9.28
CA LEU A 196 6.38 -10.98 -8.05
C LEU A 196 5.71 -12.32 -8.38
N ARG A 197 4.75 -12.35 -9.30
CA ARG A 197 4.12 -13.60 -9.80
C ARG A 197 5.19 -14.57 -10.28
N ASP A 198 6.11 -14.09 -11.12
CA ASP A 198 7.15 -14.92 -11.72
C ASP A 198 8.09 -15.46 -10.65
N PHE A 199 8.53 -14.63 -9.69
CA PHE A 199 9.31 -15.07 -8.54
C PHE A 199 8.58 -16.12 -7.69
N LEU A 200 7.31 -15.91 -7.35
CA LEU A 200 6.53 -16.90 -6.60
C LEU A 200 6.34 -18.20 -7.39
N SER A 201 6.34 -18.15 -8.72
CA SER A 201 6.24 -19.34 -9.56
C SER A 201 7.51 -20.19 -9.55
N THR A 202 8.69 -19.59 -9.32
CA THR A 202 9.94 -20.36 -9.17
C THR A 202 9.93 -21.16 -7.87
N LEU A 203 9.48 -20.55 -6.76
CA LEU A 203 9.40 -21.20 -5.44
C LEU A 203 8.50 -22.45 -5.42
N LYS A 204 7.48 -22.50 -6.27
CA LYS A 204 6.55 -23.65 -6.34
C LYS A 204 7.11 -24.84 -7.11
N ARG A 205 8.19 -24.67 -7.88
CA ARG A 205 8.72 -25.69 -8.80
C ARG A 205 9.80 -26.58 -8.17
N HIS A 206 10.43 -26.15 -7.08
CA HIS A 206 11.59 -26.83 -6.51
C HIS A 206 11.45 -26.98 -4.99
N THR A 207 10.83 -28.08 -4.56
CA THR A 207 10.59 -28.37 -3.14
C THR A 207 11.83 -28.85 -2.39
N ASP A 208 12.87 -29.28 -3.11
CA ASP A 208 14.06 -29.92 -2.53
C ASP A 208 15.23 -28.94 -2.30
N ASN A 209 15.12 -27.71 -2.82
CA ASN A 209 16.09 -26.64 -2.59
C ASN A 209 15.63 -25.77 -1.41
N GLU A 210 16.39 -25.75 -0.31
CA GLU A 210 16.07 -24.90 0.86
C GLU A 210 15.99 -23.40 0.50
N ALA A 211 16.71 -22.95 -0.53
CA ALA A 211 16.62 -21.57 -1.04
C ALA A 211 15.26 -21.26 -1.68
N GLU A 212 14.48 -22.28 -2.08
CA GLU A 212 13.21 -22.16 -2.81
C GLU A 212 11.98 -22.60 -2.00
N LYS A 213 12.20 -23.03 -0.75
CA LYS A 213 11.16 -23.42 0.20
C LYS A 213 10.09 -22.34 0.39
N VAL A 214 8.82 -22.76 0.39
CA VAL A 214 7.65 -21.91 0.63
C VAL A 214 7.33 -21.86 2.14
N CYS A 215 7.03 -20.67 2.67
CA CYS A 215 6.58 -20.50 4.05
C CYS A 215 5.05 -20.30 4.15
N ASN A 216 4.51 -20.37 5.37
CA ASN A 216 3.09 -20.13 5.65
C ASN A 216 2.73 -18.64 5.83
N SER A 217 3.66 -17.73 5.52
CA SER A 217 3.44 -16.29 5.61
C SER A 217 2.64 -15.75 4.43
N LYS A 218 1.88 -14.69 4.67
CA LYS A 218 0.92 -14.12 3.74
C LYS A 218 1.44 -12.80 3.20
N ILE A 219 1.05 -12.52 1.95
CA ILE A 219 1.27 -11.24 1.29
C ILE A 219 -0.08 -10.54 1.22
N HIS A 220 -0.12 -9.29 1.64
CA HIS A 220 -1.29 -8.42 1.62
C HIS A 220 -1.00 -7.19 0.75
N LEU A 221 -2.05 -6.53 0.28
CA LEU A 221 -1.97 -5.28 -0.47
C LEU A 221 -2.77 -4.20 0.24
N LEU A 222 -2.19 -3.01 0.45
CA LEU A 222 -2.89 -1.84 0.95
C LEU A 222 -2.63 -0.66 0.00
N CYS A 223 -3.69 -0.16 -0.61
CA CYS A 223 -3.64 1.00 -1.49
C CYS A 223 -4.42 2.16 -0.86
N HIS A 224 -3.79 3.32 -0.76
CA HIS A 224 -4.41 4.53 -0.23
C HIS A 224 -4.77 5.52 -1.34
N SER A 225 -5.98 6.07 -1.32
CA SER A 225 -6.40 7.18 -2.18
C SER A 225 -6.09 6.91 -3.67
N MET A 226 -5.34 7.80 -4.32
CA MET A 226 -4.94 7.70 -5.73
C MET A 226 -4.04 6.48 -6.02
N GLY A 227 -3.45 5.83 -5.02
CA GLY A 227 -2.82 4.52 -5.17
C GLY A 227 -3.79 3.45 -5.65
N ASN A 228 -5.09 3.57 -5.35
CA ASN A 228 -6.13 2.69 -5.88
C ASN A 228 -6.37 2.92 -7.38
N TYR A 229 -6.26 4.17 -7.84
CA TYR A 229 -6.30 4.50 -9.27
C TYR A 229 -5.07 3.97 -10.00
N VAL A 230 -3.88 4.04 -9.39
CA VAL A 230 -2.68 3.38 -9.94
C VAL A 230 -2.91 1.87 -10.09
N LEU A 231 -3.46 1.21 -9.07
CA LEU A 231 -3.80 -0.22 -9.10
C LEU A 231 -4.81 -0.56 -10.20
N GLU A 232 -5.90 0.20 -10.29
CA GLU A 232 -6.94 0.03 -11.33
C GLU A 232 -6.32 0.04 -12.74
N ASN A 233 -5.50 1.06 -13.03
CA ASN A 233 -4.84 1.20 -14.32
C ASN A 233 -3.76 0.13 -14.53
N ALA A 234 -3.10 -0.35 -13.47
CA ALA A 234 -2.06 -1.37 -13.57
C ALA A 234 -2.67 -2.71 -14.00
N LEU A 235 -3.82 -3.04 -13.44
CA LEU A 235 -4.61 -4.20 -13.84
C LEU A 235 -5.08 -4.08 -15.30
N ALA A 236 -5.70 -2.95 -15.63
CA ALA A 236 -6.28 -2.70 -16.95
C ALA A 236 -5.23 -2.74 -18.08
N TYR A 237 -4.10 -2.04 -17.94
CA TYR A 237 -3.16 -1.83 -19.03
C TYR A 237 -2.01 -2.83 -19.08
N LYS A 238 -1.71 -3.53 -17.98
CA LYS A 238 -0.52 -4.38 -17.90
C LYS A 238 -0.84 -5.78 -17.41
N VAL A 239 -1.40 -5.94 -16.21
CA VAL A 239 -1.49 -7.28 -15.61
C VAL A 239 -2.42 -8.21 -16.42
N LEU A 240 -3.57 -7.71 -16.88
CA LEU A 240 -4.53 -8.51 -17.65
C LEU A 240 -3.97 -8.98 -18.99
N GLY A 241 -3.36 -8.07 -19.76
CA GLY A 241 -2.81 -8.39 -21.08
C GLY A 241 -1.62 -9.36 -21.02
N TYR A 242 -0.80 -9.28 -19.98
CA TYR A 242 0.42 -10.09 -19.83
C TYR A 242 0.25 -11.34 -18.96
N SER A 243 -0.97 -11.65 -18.54
CA SER A 243 -1.30 -12.86 -17.79
C SER A 243 -2.25 -13.80 -18.55
N GLY A 244 -2.37 -13.63 -19.88
CA GLY A 244 -3.28 -14.45 -20.70
C GLY A 244 -4.75 -14.32 -20.29
N GLY A 245 -5.14 -13.21 -19.68
CA GLY A 245 -6.51 -12.97 -19.20
C GLY A 245 -6.82 -13.47 -17.79
N THR A 246 -5.93 -14.23 -17.13
CA THR A 246 -6.12 -14.72 -15.74
C THR A 246 -5.24 -13.94 -14.75
N LEU A 247 -5.83 -13.39 -13.69
CA LEU A 247 -5.03 -12.66 -12.70
C LEU A 247 -4.30 -13.60 -11.72
N PRO A 248 -3.07 -13.27 -11.31
CA PRO A 248 -2.32 -14.11 -10.39
C PRO A 248 -2.87 -14.00 -8.96
N ARG A 249 -3.15 -15.15 -8.33
CA ARG A 249 -3.55 -15.22 -6.91
C ARG A 249 -2.33 -15.06 -6.01
N ILE A 250 -2.10 -13.84 -5.54
CA ILE A 250 -0.91 -13.44 -4.77
C ILE A 250 -1.28 -13.06 -3.34
N PHE A 251 -2.39 -12.35 -3.18
CA PHE A 251 -2.71 -11.68 -1.92
C PHE A 251 -3.65 -12.52 -1.06
N ASP A 252 -3.51 -12.40 0.26
CA ASP A 252 -4.53 -12.88 1.19
C ASP A 252 -5.61 -11.81 1.40
N GLN A 253 -5.19 -10.62 1.86
CA GLN A 253 -6.06 -9.45 2.03
C GLN A 253 -5.66 -8.34 1.06
N ILE A 254 -6.66 -7.68 0.47
CA ILE A 254 -6.51 -6.46 -0.32
C ILE A 254 -7.33 -5.36 0.35
N PHE A 255 -6.69 -4.27 0.74
CA PHE A 255 -7.29 -3.14 1.43
C PHE A 255 -7.29 -1.92 0.51
N LEU A 256 -8.48 -1.45 0.14
CA LEU A 256 -8.67 -0.20 -0.60
C LEU A 256 -9.08 0.87 0.42
N CYS A 257 -8.14 1.74 0.81
CA CYS A 257 -8.36 2.76 1.84
C CYS A 257 -8.59 4.13 1.19
N ALA A 258 -9.73 4.76 1.50
CA ALA A 258 -10.17 6.02 0.89
C ALA A 258 -10.02 6.06 -0.64
N PRO A 259 -10.43 5.00 -1.39
CA PRO A 259 -10.05 4.85 -2.80
C PRO A 259 -10.52 5.99 -3.70
N ASP A 260 -9.56 6.63 -4.39
CA ASP A 260 -9.83 7.68 -5.38
C ASP A 260 -10.08 7.04 -6.75
N VAL A 261 -11.17 6.29 -6.87
CA VAL A 261 -11.72 5.71 -8.12
C VAL A 261 -13.24 5.92 -8.14
N ARG A 262 -13.90 5.65 -9.28
CA ARG A 262 -15.36 5.76 -9.36
C ARG A 262 -16.01 4.77 -8.39
N ASP A 263 -17.14 5.15 -7.82
CA ASP A 263 -17.97 4.31 -6.95
C ASP A 263 -18.52 3.04 -7.64
N ASP A 264 -18.51 3.01 -8.98
CA ASP A 264 -18.85 1.83 -9.80
C ASP A 264 -17.64 1.00 -10.28
N ALA A 265 -16.45 1.21 -9.70
CA ALA A 265 -15.22 0.56 -10.13
C ALA A 265 -15.21 -0.95 -9.84
N MET A 266 -15.87 -1.41 -8.77
CA MET A 266 -15.96 -2.84 -8.45
C MET A 266 -16.95 -3.59 -9.36
N GLU A 267 -17.74 -2.88 -10.17
CA GLU A 267 -18.64 -3.46 -11.16
C GLU A 267 -18.08 -3.33 -12.59
N LYS A 268 -17.54 -2.17 -12.95
CA LYS A 268 -17.26 -1.82 -14.35
C LYS A 268 -15.79 -1.68 -14.72
N SER A 269 -14.89 -1.65 -13.73
CA SER A 269 -13.45 -1.45 -13.98
C SER A 269 -12.64 -2.71 -13.76
N ALA A 270 -11.33 -2.63 -13.99
CA ALA A 270 -10.42 -3.74 -13.70
C ALA A 270 -10.37 -4.10 -12.21
N LEU A 271 -10.80 -3.21 -11.30
CA LEU A 271 -10.90 -3.51 -9.87
C LEU A 271 -11.98 -4.56 -9.55
N SER A 272 -13.01 -4.69 -10.38
CA SER A 272 -14.02 -5.77 -10.27
C SER A 272 -13.39 -7.16 -10.19
N ARG A 273 -12.19 -7.34 -10.76
CA ARG A 273 -11.45 -8.61 -10.81
C ARG A 273 -10.47 -8.83 -9.65
N LEU A 274 -10.35 -7.90 -8.70
CA LEU A 274 -9.44 -8.06 -7.54
C LEU A 274 -9.73 -9.33 -6.72
N HIS A 275 -10.97 -9.80 -6.72
CA HIS A 275 -11.38 -11.04 -6.07
C HIS A 275 -10.66 -12.30 -6.60
N GLU A 276 -10.04 -12.24 -7.78
CA GLU A 276 -9.21 -13.30 -8.35
C GLU A 276 -7.80 -13.31 -7.76
N MET A 277 -7.28 -12.12 -7.40
CA MET A 277 -5.93 -11.94 -6.87
C MET A 277 -5.84 -12.14 -5.36
N GLY A 278 -6.96 -12.00 -4.65
CA GLY A 278 -7.05 -12.01 -3.19
C GLY A 278 -8.05 -13.02 -2.63
N ASN A 279 -7.90 -13.40 -1.36
CA ASN A 279 -8.95 -14.12 -0.63
C ASN A 279 -10.06 -13.18 -0.15
N ARG A 280 -9.71 -11.91 0.10
CA ARG A 280 -10.67 -10.87 0.53
C ARG A 280 -10.26 -9.48 0.04
N VAL A 281 -11.26 -8.68 -0.30
CA VAL A 281 -11.12 -7.25 -0.62
C VAL A 281 -11.94 -6.45 0.39
N SER A 282 -11.32 -5.52 1.08
CA SER A 282 -11.97 -4.64 2.07
C SER A 282 -11.83 -3.20 1.63
N ILE A 283 -12.95 -2.50 1.51
CA ILE A 283 -13.05 -1.12 1.05
C ILE A 283 -13.40 -0.26 2.27
N TYR A 284 -12.48 0.60 2.69
CA TYR A 284 -12.73 1.58 3.74
C TYR A 284 -13.07 2.91 3.08
N TYR A 285 -14.23 3.44 3.43
CA TYR A 285 -14.73 4.70 2.90
C TYR A 285 -15.21 5.63 4.02
N ASN A 286 -15.26 6.93 3.72
CA ASN A 286 -15.71 7.96 4.64
C ASN A 286 -16.45 9.08 3.87
N ASP A 287 -17.74 9.21 4.11
CA ASP A 287 -18.59 10.30 3.60
C ASP A 287 -18.14 11.69 4.09
N GLY A 288 -17.46 11.77 5.24
CA GLY A 288 -16.90 13.03 5.74
C GLY A 288 -15.54 13.43 5.13
N ASP A 289 -15.02 12.71 4.13
CA ASP A 289 -13.67 12.93 3.59
C ASP A 289 -13.58 14.18 2.70
N VAL A 290 -13.18 15.33 3.26
CA VAL A 290 -13.09 16.60 2.51
C VAL A 290 -11.94 16.59 1.50
N ALA A 291 -10.93 15.71 1.65
CA ALA A 291 -9.89 15.58 0.63
C ALA A 291 -10.45 15.03 -0.69
N MET A 292 -11.58 14.34 -0.64
CA MET A 292 -12.31 13.88 -1.83
C MET A 292 -13.25 14.96 -2.42
N HIS A 293 -13.43 16.09 -1.72
CA HIS A 293 -14.11 17.29 -2.22
C HIS A 293 -13.17 18.29 -2.92
N PHE A 294 -11.90 17.94 -3.18
CA PHE A 294 -10.97 18.84 -3.85
C PHE A 294 -11.43 19.20 -5.28
N SER A 295 -11.95 20.43 -5.40
CA SER A 295 -12.21 21.26 -6.59
C SER A 295 -13.45 20.96 -7.46
N GLU A 296 -13.92 21.98 -8.18
CA GLU A 296 -14.95 21.90 -9.23
C GLU A 296 -14.67 20.82 -10.29
N TYR A 297 -13.44 20.29 -10.37
CA TYR A 297 -13.05 19.23 -11.27
C TYR A 297 -13.59 17.85 -10.87
N THR A 298 -13.47 17.47 -9.59
CA THR A 298 -13.93 16.16 -9.09
C THR A 298 -15.45 16.05 -9.11
N LYS A 299 -16.16 17.18 -8.99
CA LYS A 299 -17.62 17.28 -9.20
C LYS A 299 -18.09 16.77 -10.57
N HIS A 300 -17.21 16.73 -11.59
CA HIS A 300 -17.53 16.18 -12.91
C HIS A 300 -17.23 14.67 -13.05
N PHE A 301 -16.60 14.01 -12.07
CA PHE A 301 -16.18 12.61 -12.18
C PHE A 301 -17.18 11.59 -11.59
N GLY A 302 -18.32 12.07 -11.09
CA GLY A 302 -19.28 11.24 -10.35
C GLY A 302 -18.76 10.87 -8.96
N ASP A 303 -19.58 10.13 -8.22
CA ASP A 303 -19.25 9.72 -6.86
C ASP A 303 -18.00 8.83 -6.83
N ARG A 304 -17.30 8.90 -5.70
CA ARG A 304 -16.00 8.24 -5.52
C ARG A 304 -16.13 7.13 -4.49
N LEU A 305 -15.50 5.99 -4.78
CA LEU A 305 -15.59 4.79 -3.95
C LEU A 305 -15.15 5.03 -2.50
N GLY A 306 -14.15 5.89 -2.27
CA GLY A 306 -13.67 6.23 -0.93
C GLY A 306 -14.55 7.19 -0.14
N HIS A 307 -15.54 7.80 -0.78
CA HIS A 307 -16.46 8.75 -0.16
C HIS A 307 -17.80 8.07 0.13
N THR A 308 -18.41 7.47 -0.89
CA THR A 308 -19.79 6.93 -0.79
C THR A 308 -19.84 5.41 -0.61
N GLY A 309 -18.72 4.70 -0.80
CA GLY A 309 -18.74 3.25 -1.00
C GLY A 309 -19.17 2.88 -2.43
N ASN A 310 -19.49 1.61 -2.66
CA ASN A 310 -19.90 1.10 -3.96
C ASN A 310 -21.32 1.57 -4.28
N ALA A 311 -21.54 1.92 -5.54
CA ALA A 311 -22.86 2.30 -6.03
C ALA A 311 -23.89 1.17 -5.90
N ARG A 312 -23.46 -0.09 -6.07
CA ARG A 312 -24.34 -1.27 -6.09
C ARG A 312 -23.77 -2.43 -5.27
N PRO A 313 -23.72 -2.30 -3.93
CA PRO A 313 -23.04 -3.27 -3.06
C PRO A 313 -23.65 -4.67 -3.06
N ALA A 314 -24.91 -4.81 -3.47
CA ALA A 314 -25.53 -6.13 -3.64
C ALA A 314 -24.95 -6.89 -4.85
N MET A 315 -24.43 -6.19 -5.87
CA MET A 315 -24.03 -6.74 -7.17
C MET A 315 -22.55 -7.11 -7.27
N ILE A 316 -21.74 -6.74 -6.29
CA ILE A 316 -20.30 -7.03 -6.28
C ILE A 316 -19.99 -8.44 -5.75
N HIS A 317 -18.80 -8.95 -6.04
CA HIS A 317 -18.36 -10.30 -5.67
C HIS A 317 -18.41 -10.54 -4.14
N ASN A 318 -18.70 -11.77 -3.70
CA ASN A 318 -18.89 -12.11 -2.27
C ASN A 318 -17.66 -11.88 -1.37
N LYS A 319 -16.46 -11.87 -1.95
CA LYS A 319 -15.19 -11.54 -1.29
C LYS A 319 -14.99 -10.04 -1.00
N VAL A 320 -15.86 -9.18 -1.54
CA VAL A 320 -15.74 -7.72 -1.37
C VAL A 320 -16.60 -7.30 -0.19
N HIS A 321 -15.97 -6.61 0.76
CA HIS A 321 -16.60 -6.06 1.94
C HIS A 321 -16.39 -4.55 1.99
N GLN A 322 -17.40 -3.84 2.46
CA GLN A 322 -17.35 -2.39 2.63
C GLN A 322 -17.41 -2.03 4.09
N ILE A 323 -16.58 -1.09 4.50
CA ILE A 323 -16.44 -0.66 5.87
C ILE A 323 -16.60 0.85 5.91
N ASP A 324 -17.73 1.29 6.44
CA ASP A 324 -18.07 2.67 6.67
C ASP A 324 -17.32 3.19 7.90
N CYS A 325 -16.37 4.10 7.67
CA CYS A 325 -15.58 4.74 8.71
C CYS A 325 -16.17 6.08 9.17
N THR A 326 -17.23 6.58 8.53
CA THR A 326 -17.80 7.92 8.79
C THR A 326 -18.17 8.19 10.24
N PRO A 327 -18.72 7.23 11.01
CA PRO A 327 -19.07 7.51 12.40
C PRO A 327 -17.87 7.88 13.29
N ILE A 328 -16.68 7.38 12.97
CA ILE A 328 -15.48 7.49 13.81
C ILE A 328 -14.44 8.48 13.28
N VAL A 329 -14.49 8.84 11.99
CA VAL A 329 -13.60 9.80 11.34
C VAL A 329 -14.27 11.17 11.30
N LYS A 330 -13.83 12.09 12.18
CA LYS A 330 -14.37 13.47 12.28
C LYS A 330 -13.24 14.48 12.42
N GLY A 331 -13.34 15.63 11.74
CA GLY A 331 -12.33 16.69 11.74
C GLY A 331 -11.07 16.31 10.96
N PHE A 332 -10.01 17.15 11.00
CA PHE A 332 -8.75 17.16 10.19
C PHE A 332 -8.03 15.84 9.77
N THR A 333 -8.47 14.67 10.20
CA THR A 333 -7.89 13.34 9.92
C THR A 333 -8.68 12.56 8.86
N GLU A 334 -9.19 13.30 7.88
CA GLU A 334 -10.32 12.85 7.05
C GLU A 334 -9.93 11.86 5.96
N HIS A 335 -8.65 11.83 5.56
CA HIS A 335 -8.21 11.09 4.38
C HIS A 335 -7.20 9.97 4.66
N SER A 336 -6.38 10.09 5.72
CA SER A 336 -5.36 9.09 6.09
C SER A 336 -5.77 8.25 7.30
N TYR A 337 -7.08 8.14 7.54
CA TYR A 337 -7.66 7.41 8.69
C TYR A 337 -7.30 5.92 8.75
N TYR A 338 -6.79 5.31 7.68
CA TYR A 338 -6.29 3.92 7.73
C TYR A 338 -5.08 3.75 8.67
N GLN A 339 -4.41 4.85 9.03
CA GLN A 339 -3.34 4.87 10.05
C GLN A 339 -3.87 5.15 11.47
N TRP A 340 -5.17 5.37 11.64
CA TRP A 340 -5.78 5.64 12.94
C TRP A 340 -6.14 4.36 13.68
N ALA A 341 -5.98 4.41 15.01
CA ALA A 341 -6.29 3.35 15.98
C ALA A 341 -7.29 2.30 15.49
N THR A 342 -8.58 2.64 15.39
CA THR A 342 -9.66 1.69 15.12
C THR A 342 -9.61 1.10 13.72
N VAL A 343 -9.33 1.92 12.69
CA VAL A 343 -9.30 1.45 11.30
C VAL A 343 -8.08 0.57 11.09
N ASN A 344 -6.94 0.97 11.63
CA ASN A 344 -5.71 0.20 11.56
C ASN A 344 -5.83 -1.13 12.32
N GLU A 345 -6.50 -1.14 13.46
CA GLU A 345 -6.80 -2.35 14.23
C GLU A 345 -7.70 -3.32 13.46
N ASP A 346 -8.72 -2.83 12.75
CA ASP A 346 -9.58 -3.67 11.89
C ASP A 346 -8.80 -4.29 10.70
N ILE A 347 -7.86 -3.52 10.13
CA ILE A 347 -6.90 -4.01 9.13
C ILE A 347 -6.00 -5.08 9.74
N MET A 348 -5.43 -4.85 10.91
CA MET A 348 -4.56 -5.81 11.61
C MET A 348 -5.30 -7.10 11.96
N GLN A 349 -6.52 -7.00 12.50
CA GLN A 349 -7.38 -8.16 12.76
C GLN A 349 -7.65 -8.96 11.48
N SER A 350 -7.79 -8.29 10.33
CA SER A 350 -7.94 -8.97 9.03
C SER A 350 -6.66 -9.68 8.58
N ILE A 351 -5.49 -9.09 8.81
CA ILE A 351 -4.18 -9.73 8.56
C ILE A 351 -4.00 -10.96 9.46
N GLN A 352 -4.43 -10.87 10.72
CA GLN A 352 -4.39 -11.96 11.70
C GLN A 352 -5.45 -13.05 11.45
N GLY A 353 -6.33 -12.89 10.46
CA GLY A 353 -7.36 -13.87 10.13
C GLY A 353 -8.56 -13.89 11.07
N VAL A 354 -8.75 -12.85 11.89
CA VAL A 354 -9.94 -12.70 12.74
C VAL A 354 -11.19 -12.67 11.86
N PRO A 355 -12.25 -13.47 12.15
CA PRO A 355 -13.50 -13.47 11.39
C PRO A 355 -14.13 -12.07 11.25
N LEU A 356 -14.92 -11.84 10.20
CA LEU A 356 -15.41 -10.48 9.91
C LEU A 356 -16.47 -9.98 10.89
N ASP A 357 -17.25 -10.92 11.41
CA ASP A 357 -18.31 -10.79 12.41
C ASP A 357 -17.84 -11.12 13.83
N ASP A 358 -16.54 -11.24 14.05
CA ASP A 358 -16.01 -11.43 15.40
C ASP A 358 -16.33 -10.21 16.27
N ASP A 359 -16.84 -10.47 17.47
CA ASP A 359 -17.27 -9.43 18.42
C ASP A 359 -16.10 -8.55 18.91
N SER A 360 -14.85 -8.98 18.73
CA SER A 360 -13.67 -8.13 19.01
C SER A 360 -13.45 -7.01 18.00
N ARG A 361 -14.16 -7.00 16.88
CA ARG A 361 -14.06 -5.93 15.87
C ARG A 361 -14.95 -4.76 16.25
N MET A 362 -14.41 -3.55 16.17
CA MET A 362 -15.11 -2.30 16.46
C MET A 362 -15.99 -1.84 15.29
N ARG A 363 -16.82 -2.75 14.77
CA ARG A 363 -17.76 -2.50 13.68
C ARG A 363 -18.96 -3.42 13.76
N ARG A 364 -20.11 -2.96 13.28
CA ARG A 364 -21.35 -3.72 13.22
C ARG A 364 -21.77 -3.97 11.77
N ARG A 365 -22.42 -5.10 11.52
CA ARG A 365 -22.96 -5.42 10.20
C ARG A 365 -24.18 -4.54 9.92
N ARG A 366 -24.26 -3.96 8.71
CA ARG A 366 -25.47 -3.30 8.20
C ARG A 366 -26.45 -4.34 7.65
N ALA A 367 -27.57 -3.90 7.10
CA ALA A 367 -28.63 -4.78 6.60
C ALA A 367 -28.14 -5.80 5.55
N GLN A 368 -27.15 -5.47 4.73
CA GLN A 368 -26.52 -6.43 3.82
C GLN A 368 -25.33 -7.14 4.48
N SER A 369 -25.15 -8.42 4.15
CA SER A 369 -24.16 -9.29 4.80
C SER A 369 -22.69 -8.88 4.63
N ARG A 370 -22.38 -7.92 3.75
CA ARG A 370 -21.02 -7.53 3.36
C ARG A 370 -20.72 -6.06 3.64
N GLU A 371 -21.63 -5.36 4.30
CA GLU A 371 -21.51 -3.95 4.65
C GLU A 371 -21.36 -3.82 6.16
N TRP A 372 -20.36 -3.07 6.58
CA TRP A 372 -19.98 -2.88 7.97
C TRP A 372 -19.91 -1.39 8.28
N GLU A 373 -20.19 -1.03 9.52
CA GLU A 373 -20.10 0.33 10.02
C GLU A 373 -19.30 0.35 11.32
N MET A 374 -18.25 1.17 11.37
CA MET A 374 -17.43 1.34 12.57
C MET A 374 -18.13 2.18 13.64
N PHE A 375 -17.79 1.96 14.91
CA PHE A 375 -18.32 2.73 16.05
C PHE A 375 -17.27 3.09 17.11
#